data_AF-A0ABD1S0X2-F1
#
_entry.id   AF-A0ABD1S0X2-F1
#
_cell.length_a   1.000
_cell.length_b   1.000
_cell.length_c   1.000
_cell.angle_alpha   90.00
_cell.angle_beta   90.00
_cell.angle_gamma   90.00
#
_symmetry.space_group_name_H-M   'P 1'
#
loop_
_entity.id
_entity.type
_entity.pdbx_description
1 polymer ?
#
loop_
_entity_poly.entity_id
_entity_poly.type
_entity_poly.pdbx_seq_one_letter_code
_entity_poly.pdbx_strand_id
1 'polypeptide(L)'
;MANLVLTIISLLAIGWTVVHAGEPSPLQDLCVADFNSPVRVNGHACLDPKMVTADHFLFKGLNIPGNTSNPLGSFVNRPTVDQIPGLNTLGISTVRVDYAPRGVVPPHRHPRASEILTVLEGTVLVGFVTSDPENKLFSKVLKKGDVFTFPFSLIHFQQNVGHDNAVTIAFLSSQNPGVIPIANTVFGSNPSINDDLLAKAFRDSISPHYSNSECKELGQSFIPDLRDKPQEREDLHRSLKMLPDGELNTQYGPDVMGKDQQNDGKIWRIIEESLEHSKAHWEKINQLANKSGFLKK
;
A
#
# COMPACT_ATOMS: atom_id res chain seq x y z
N MET A 1 -53.57 -23.92 -10.29
CA MET A 1 -52.75 -24.48 -9.18
C MET A 1 -51.41 -25.00 -9.68
N ALA A 2 -51.35 -25.97 -10.60
CA ALA A 2 -50.09 -26.54 -11.11
C ALA A 2 -49.13 -25.50 -11.72
N ASN A 3 -49.63 -24.61 -12.58
CA ASN A 3 -48.79 -23.57 -13.21
C ASN A 3 -48.22 -22.58 -12.19
N LEU A 4 -48.98 -22.21 -11.16
CA LEU A 4 -48.53 -21.31 -10.09
C LEU A 4 -47.44 -21.96 -9.25
N VAL A 5 -47.59 -23.25 -8.92
CA VAL A 5 -46.56 -24.03 -8.21
C VAL A 5 -45.29 -24.14 -9.05
N LEU A 6 -45.41 -24.40 -10.36
CA LEU A 6 -44.27 -24.45 -11.27
C LEU A 6 -43.55 -23.10 -11.36
N THR A 7 -44.29 -21.99 -11.43
CA THR A 7 -43.73 -20.64 -11.45
C THR A 7 -43.00 -20.30 -10.14
N ILE A 8 -43.57 -20.68 -9.00
CA ILE A 8 -42.93 -20.45 -7.68
C ILE A 8 -41.67 -21.30 -7.54
N ILE A 9 -41.68 -22.57 -7.98
CA ILE A 9 -40.49 -23.43 -7.97
C ILE A 9 -39.40 -22.86 -8.89
N SER A 10 -39.76 -22.39 -10.09
CA SER A 10 -38.81 -21.75 -11.01
C SER A 10 -38.21 -20.46 -10.42
N LEU A 11 -39.02 -19.62 -9.75
CA LEU A 11 -38.53 -18.40 -9.09
C LEU A 11 -37.62 -18.71 -7.89
N LEU A 12 -37.94 -19.75 -7.10
CA LEU A 12 -37.10 -20.21 -5.99
C LEU A 12 -35.78 -20.83 -6.48
N ALA A 13 -35.79 -21.55 -7.60
CA ALA A 13 -34.58 -22.10 -8.22
C ALA A 13 -33.64 -21.01 -8.75
N ILE A 14 -34.18 -19.91 -9.28
CA ILE A 14 -33.41 -18.75 -9.74
C ILE A 14 -32.84 -17.96 -8.55
N GLY A 15 -33.57 -17.88 -7.44
CA GLY A 15 -33.16 -17.19 -6.21
C GLY A 15 -32.02 -17.85 -5.44
N TRP A 16 -31.62 -19.08 -5.80
CA TRP A 16 -30.58 -19.85 -5.09
C TRP A 16 -29.17 -19.74 -5.66
N THR A 17 -28.95 -18.84 -6.63
CA THR A 17 -27.59 -18.55 -7.08
C THR A 17 -26.84 -17.80 -5.97
N VAL A 18 -26.15 -18.57 -5.13
CA VAL A 18 -25.23 -18.03 -4.13
C VAL A 18 -24.06 -17.40 -4.88
N VAL A 19 -24.15 -16.09 -5.12
CA VAL A 19 -23.03 -15.29 -5.61
C VAL A 19 -21.96 -15.34 -4.54
N HIS A 20 -20.96 -16.20 -4.71
CA HIS A 20 -19.78 -16.19 -3.87
C HIS A 20 -18.90 -15.01 -4.29
N ALA A 21 -18.91 -13.95 -3.49
CA ALA A 21 -17.97 -12.85 -3.60
C ALA A 21 -16.63 -13.27 -2.98
N GLY A 22 -15.88 -14.13 -3.68
CA GLY A 22 -14.58 -14.65 -3.23
C GLY A 22 -13.86 -15.37 -4.37
N GLU A 23 -12.64 -15.83 -4.14
CA GLU A 23 -11.98 -16.71 -5.12
C GLU A 23 -12.81 -18.00 -5.30
N PRO A 24 -13.05 -18.45 -6.55
CA PRO A 24 -13.79 -19.68 -6.79
C PRO A 24 -13.10 -20.87 -6.12
N SER A 25 -13.87 -21.76 -5.51
CA SER A 25 -13.31 -23.03 -5.01
C SER A 25 -12.70 -23.83 -6.16
N PRO A 26 -11.56 -24.51 -5.94
CA PRO A 26 -10.96 -25.36 -6.96
C PRO A 26 -11.90 -26.51 -7.32
N LEU A 27 -11.98 -26.84 -8.61
CA LEU A 27 -12.82 -27.94 -9.12
C LEU A 27 -12.02 -29.25 -9.32
N GLN A 28 -10.72 -29.21 -9.06
CA GLN A 28 -9.77 -30.32 -9.18
C GLN A 28 -8.59 -30.10 -8.23
N ASP A 29 -7.78 -31.12 -7.99
CA ASP A 29 -6.68 -31.08 -7.03
C ASP A 29 -5.62 -30.02 -7.34
N LEU A 30 -5.34 -29.77 -8.63
CA LEU A 30 -4.36 -28.79 -9.08
C LEU A 30 -4.74 -28.15 -10.41
N CYS A 31 -4.38 -26.88 -10.57
CA CYS A 31 -4.44 -26.13 -11.82
C CYS A 31 -3.28 -25.14 -11.84
N VAL A 32 -2.07 -25.61 -12.12
CA VAL A 32 -0.88 -24.76 -12.17
C VAL A 32 -1.03 -23.70 -13.27
N ALA A 33 -0.79 -22.43 -12.96
CA ALA A 33 -0.92 -21.33 -13.92
C ALA A 33 -0.03 -21.55 -15.16
N ASP A 34 -0.63 -21.50 -16.34
CA ASP A 34 0.06 -21.41 -17.63
C ASP A 34 0.20 -19.96 -18.05
N PHE A 35 1.38 -19.38 -17.81
CA PHE A 35 1.68 -18.00 -18.21
C PHE A 35 1.93 -17.82 -19.71
N ASN A 36 2.08 -18.90 -20.47
CA ASN A 36 2.26 -18.86 -21.92
C ASN A 36 0.95 -19.00 -22.69
N SER A 37 -0.16 -19.30 -21.99
CA SER A 37 -1.46 -19.45 -22.62
C SER A 37 -1.92 -18.11 -23.23
N PRO A 38 -2.37 -18.09 -24.50
CA PRO A 38 -2.96 -16.88 -25.09
C PRO A 38 -4.39 -16.61 -24.60
N VAL A 39 -4.97 -17.54 -23.84
CA VAL A 39 -6.37 -17.46 -23.41
C VAL A 39 -6.49 -16.60 -22.15
N ARG A 40 -7.34 -15.58 -22.20
CA ARG A 40 -7.67 -14.75 -21.05
C ARG A 40 -8.89 -15.29 -20.32
N VAL A 41 -8.70 -15.66 -19.05
CA VAL A 41 -9.77 -16.12 -18.14
C VAL A 41 -9.71 -15.33 -16.83
N ASN A 42 -10.66 -15.56 -15.91
CA ASN A 42 -10.55 -15.08 -14.54
C ASN A 42 -9.52 -15.95 -13.79
N GLY A 43 -8.38 -15.37 -13.40
CA GLY A 43 -7.20 -16.12 -12.96
C GLY A 43 -6.30 -16.49 -14.13
N HIS A 44 -5.81 -17.73 -14.17
CA HIS A 44 -4.96 -18.24 -15.24
C HIS A 44 -5.50 -19.56 -15.81
N ALA A 45 -5.26 -19.79 -17.10
CA ALA A 45 -5.41 -21.12 -17.68
C ALA A 45 -4.47 -22.12 -16.97
N CYS A 46 -4.83 -23.40 -16.97
CA CYS A 46 -4.01 -24.44 -16.34
C CYS A 46 -3.00 -25.03 -17.34
N LEU A 47 -1.80 -25.36 -16.87
CA LEU A 47 -0.90 -26.27 -17.59
C LEU A 47 -1.53 -27.67 -17.72
N ASP A 48 -1.10 -28.44 -18.72
CA ASP A 48 -1.38 -29.88 -18.80
C ASP A 48 -0.82 -30.55 -17.53
N PRO A 49 -1.63 -31.32 -16.77
CA PRO A 49 -1.16 -32.03 -15.57
C PRO A 49 0.09 -32.89 -15.78
N LYS A 50 0.36 -33.38 -16.99
CA LYS A 50 1.56 -34.15 -17.32
C LYS A 50 2.84 -33.33 -17.31
N MET A 51 2.74 -32.02 -17.47
CA MET A 51 3.85 -31.07 -17.45
C MET A 51 4.12 -30.54 -16.03
N VAL A 52 3.22 -30.81 -15.08
CA VAL A 52 3.31 -30.31 -13.72
C VAL A 52 4.40 -31.07 -12.94
N THR A 53 5.30 -30.30 -12.33
CA THR A 53 6.37 -30.77 -11.45
C THR A 53 6.28 -30.07 -10.09
N ALA A 54 6.99 -30.61 -9.09
CA ALA A 54 7.06 -30.04 -7.74
C ALA A 54 7.59 -28.59 -7.73
N ASP A 55 8.44 -28.22 -8.69
CA ASP A 55 9.02 -26.87 -8.77
C ASP A 55 7.96 -25.78 -9.02
N HIS A 56 6.80 -26.12 -9.61
CA HIS A 56 5.70 -25.17 -9.79
C HIS A 56 5.01 -24.75 -8.49
N PHE A 57 5.22 -25.50 -7.41
CA PHE A 57 4.66 -25.23 -6.08
C PHE A 57 5.69 -24.63 -5.13
N LEU A 58 6.91 -24.35 -5.62
CA LEU A 58 8.05 -23.97 -4.79
C LEU A 58 8.46 -22.52 -5.05
N PHE A 59 8.55 -21.74 -3.98
CA PHE A 59 9.29 -20.49 -3.98
C PHE A 59 10.50 -20.60 -3.06
N LYS A 60 11.67 -20.20 -3.57
CA LYS A 60 12.91 -20.07 -2.79
C LYS A 60 13.20 -18.58 -2.61
N GLY A 61 13.55 -18.17 -1.39
CA GLY A 61 14.00 -16.79 -1.13
C GLY A 61 13.28 -16.04 -0.02
N LEU A 62 12.19 -16.57 0.56
CA LEU A 62 11.57 -15.96 1.76
C LEU A 62 12.50 -15.96 2.98
N ASN A 63 13.57 -16.76 2.98
CA ASN A 63 14.60 -16.74 4.01
C ASN A 63 15.63 -15.61 3.82
N ILE A 64 15.66 -14.97 2.66
CA ILE A 64 16.64 -13.93 2.31
C ILE A 64 16.04 -12.57 2.68
N PRO A 65 16.68 -11.78 3.57
CA PRO A 65 16.21 -10.44 3.90
C PRO A 65 16.24 -9.52 2.67
N GLY A 66 15.19 -8.72 2.52
CA GLY A 66 15.12 -7.68 1.50
C GLY A 66 15.98 -6.44 1.78
N ASN A 67 16.20 -5.63 0.75
CA ASN A 67 16.93 -4.36 0.90
C ASN A 67 16.02 -3.27 1.50
N THR A 68 16.23 -2.96 2.78
CA THR A 68 15.51 -1.91 3.50
C THR A 68 16.18 -0.53 3.41
N SER A 69 17.24 -0.37 2.62
CA SER A 69 17.93 0.91 2.40
C SER A 69 17.19 1.77 1.38
N ASN A 70 15.94 2.11 1.71
CA ASN A 70 15.04 2.90 0.88
C ASN A 70 14.22 3.86 1.77
N PRO A 71 13.51 4.86 1.19
CA PRO A 71 12.81 5.88 1.97
C PRO A 71 11.76 5.36 2.96
N LEU A 72 11.15 4.20 2.69
CA LEU A 72 10.20 3.58 3.61
C LEU A 72 10.87 2.77 4.71
N GLY A 73 12.16 2.42 4.55
CA GLY A 73 12.87 1.56 5.49
C GLY A 73 12.31 0.14 5.56
N SER A 74 11.59 -0.32 4.54
CA SER A 74 10.98 -1.65 4.51
C SER A 74 11.10 -2.29 3.13
N PHE A 75 11.05 -3.62 3.08
CA PHE A 75 11.01 -4.39 1.84
C PHE A 75 9.94 -5.46 1.93
N VAL A 76 9.17 -5.63 0.86
CA VAL A 76 7.98 -6.49 0.82
C VAL A 76 8.17 -7.54 -0.27
N ASN A 77 8.46 -8.79 0.13
CA ASN A 77 8.60 -9.94 -0.77
C ASN A 77 7.27 -10.71 -0.83
N ARG A 78 6.57 -10.66 -1.96
CA ARG A 78 5.21 -11.19 -2.13
C ARG A 78 5.18 -12.29 -3.18
N PRO A 79 5.45 -13.56 -2.83
CA PRO A 79 5.18 -14.66 -3.73
C PRO A 79 3.67 -14.91 -3.84
N THR A 80 3.06 -14.33 -4.87
CA THR A 80 1.69 -14.58 -5.31
C THR A 80 1.68 -15.70 -6.34
N VAL A 81 0.53 -15.94 -6.99
CA VAL A 81 0.44 -16.85 -8.14
C VAL A 81 1.50 -16.59 -9.21
N ASP A 82 1.93 -15.33 -9.37
CA ASP A 82 2.92 -14.92 -10.38
C ASP A 82 4.32 -15.49 -10.11
N GLN A 83 4.66 -15.80 -8.85
CA GLN A 83 5.92 -16.44 -8.47
C GLN A 83 5.77 -17.90 -8.06
N ILE A 84 4.56 -18.31 -7.64
CA ILE A 84 4.21 -19.71 -7.34
C ILE A 84 3.02 -20.10 -8.22
N PRO A 85 3.28 -20.60 -9.44
CA PRO A 85 2.22 -20.97 -10.39
C PRO A 85 1.20 -21.96 -9.81
N GLY A 86 1.63 -22.82 -8.90
CA GLY A 86 0.79 -23.78 -8.20
C GLY A 86 -0.25 -23.18 -7.25
N LEU A 87 -0.19 -21.88 -6.94
CA LEU A 87 -1.23 -21.20 -6.15
C LEU A 87 -2.52 -20.94 -6.93
N ASN A 88 -2.50 -21.09 -8.25
CA ASN A 88 -3.66 -20.82 -9.07
C ASN A 88 -4.83 -21.74 -8.65
N THR A 89 -6.00 -21.14 -8.46
CA THR A 89 -7.25 -21.70 -7.90
C THR A 89 -7.25 -22.04 -6.40
N LEU A 90 -6.16 -21.80 -5.66
CA LEU A 90 -6.04 -22.26 -4.26
C LEU A 90 -6.47 -21.24 -3.19
N GLY A 91 -6.82 -20.00 -3.53
CA GLY A 91 -7.39 -19.09 -2.54
C GLY A 91 -6.37 -18.46 -1.59
N ILE A 92 -5.06 -18.62 -1.80
CA ILE A 92 -4.04 -18.21 -0.83
C ILE A 92 -2.76 -17.66 -1.46
N SER A 93 -2.08 -16.78 -0.72
CA SER A 93 -0.70 -16.37 -1.00
C SER A 93 0.04 -16.03 0.29
N THR A 94 1.34 -15.75 0.21
CA THR A 94 2.13 -15.30 1.36
C THR A 94 2.96 -14.06 1.04
N VAL A 95 3.43 -13.38 2.08
CA VAL A 95 4.30 -12.22 2.00
C VAL A 95 5.26 -12.23 3.19
N ARG A 96 6.53 -11.91 2.94
CA ARG A 96 7.48 -11.52 3.98
C ARG A 96 7.70 -10.02 3.90
N VAL A 97 7.79 -9.38 5.07
CA VAL A 97 8.22 -7.98 5.17
C VAL A 97 9.43 -7.88 6.10
N ASP A 98 10.46 -7.23 5.60
CA ASP A 98 11.65 -6.85 6.36
C ASP A 98 11.59 -5.35 6.66
N TYR A 99 11.92 -4.96 7.89
CA TYR A 99 11.89 -3.57 8.34
C TYR A 99 13.23 -3.19 8.97
N ALA A 100 13.82 -2.08 8.50
CA ALA A 100 14.83 -1.34 9.25
C ALA A 100 14.20 -0.71 10.50
N PRO A 101 14.99 -0.19 11.47
CA PRO A 101 14.45 0.56 12.59
C PRO A 101 13.62 1.75 12.08
N ARG A 102 12.39 1.90 12.59
CA ARG A 102 11.39 2.89 12.13
C ARG A 102 10.84 2.66 10.72
N GLY A 103 11.20 1.57 10.05
CA GLY A 103 10.68 1.21 8.74
C GLY A 103 9.15 1.06 8.76
N VAL A 104 8.49 1.47 7.69
CA VAL A 104 7.03 1.50 7.56
C VAL A 104 6.58 0.74 6.32
N VAL A 105 5.45 0.06 6.45
CA VAL A 105 4.59 -0.23 5.31
C VAL A 105 3.42 0.75 5.43
N PRO A 106 3.30 1.72 4.51
CA PRO A 106 2.36 2.82 4.63
C PRO A 106 0.90 2.33 4.54
N PRO A 107 -0.09 3.17 4.87
CA PRO A 107 -1.49 2.85 4.72
C PRO A 107 -1.81 2.29 3.33
N HIS A 108 -2.35 1.08 3.31
CA HIS A 108 -2.74 0.37 2.09
C HIS A 108 -3.91 -0.58 2.37
N ARG A 109 -4.48 -1.16 1.31
CA ARG A 109 -5.50 -2.21 1.40
C ARG A 109 -5.31 -3.29 0.34
N HIS A 110 -5.80 -4.48 0.64
CA HIS A 110 -5.90 -5.59 -0.32
C HIS A 110 -7.33 -5.66 -0.87
N PRO A 111 -7.58 -5.30 -2.15
CA PRO A 111 -8.92 -5.28 -2.71
C PRO A 111 -9.59 -6.66 -2.75
N ARG A 112 -8.81 -7.74 -2.68
CA ARG A 112 -9.29 -9.11 -2.88
C ARG A 112 -8.91 -10.10 -1.77
N ALA A 113 -8.42 -9.63 -0.62
CA ALA A 113 -8.04 -10.55 0.46
C ALA A 113 -8.20 -9.96 1.86
N SER A 114 -8.41 -10.85 2.83
CA SER A 114 -8.00 -10.62 4.22
C SER A 114 -6.53 -11.03 4.38
N GLU A 115 -5.89 -10.56 5.43
CA GLU A 115 -4.50 -10.89 5.75
C GLU A 115 -4.37 -11.32 7.22
N ILE A 116 -3.54 -12.32 7.49
CA ILE A 116 -3.09 -12.68 8.84
C ILE A 116 -1.57 -12.60 8.91
N LEU A 117 -1.05 -11.79 9.82
CA LEU A 117 0.36 -11.46 9.97
C LEU A 117 0.91 -12.01 11.28
N THR A 118 2.09 -12.62 11.22
CA THR A 118 2.87 -13.12 12.36
C THR A 118 4.20 -12.40 12.42
N VAL A 119 4.61 -11.96 13.62
CA VAL A 119 5.95 -11.39 13.82
C VAL A 119 6.96 -12.51 14.01
N LEU A 120 7.98 -12.56 13.15
CA LEU A 120 9.08 -13.52 13.27
C LEU A 120 10.23 -12.96 14.12
N GLU A 121 10.49 -11.65 14.01
CA GLU A 121 11.56 -10.94 14.73
C GLU A 121 11.19 -9.47 14.98
N GLY A 122 11.77 -8.87 16.03
CA GLY A 122 11.61 -7.45 16.34
C GLY A 122 10.28 -7.09 17.03
N THR A 123 9.85 -5.83 16.86
CA THR A 123 8.63 -5.29 17.47
C THR A 123 7.93 -4.35 16.49
N VAL A 124 6.70 -4.68 16.12
CA VAL A 124 5.97 -4.01 15.02
C VAL A 124 4.64 -3.48 15.53
N LEU A 125 4.42 -2.17 15.40
CA LEU A 125 3.10 -1.57 15.51
C LEU A 125 2.30 -1.91 14.25
N VAL A 126 1.10 -2.43 14.43
CA VAL A 126 0.15 -2.66 13.33
C VAL A 126 -1.17 -1.98 13.64
N GLY A 127 -1.96 -1.72 12.61
CA GLY A 127 -3.35 -1.33 12.80
C GLY A 127 -4.16 -1.27 11.51
N PHE A 128 -5.48 -1.31 11.66
CA PHE A 128 -6.45 -1.08 10.57
C PHE A 128 -7.55 -0.11 11.00
N VAL A 129 -8.20 0.50 10.01
CA VAL A 129 -9.29 1.46 10.21
C VAL A 129 -10.60 0.90 9.66
N THR A 130 -11.68 0.98 10.44
CA THR A 130 -13.02 0.57 9.97
C THR A 130 -13.58 1.53 8.92
N SER A 131 -14.62 1.12 8.22
CA SER A 131 -15.32 2.00 7.26
C SER A 131 -16.01 3.18 7.96
N ASP A 132 -16.44 4.14 7.13
CA ASP A 132 -17.37 5.21 7.47
C ASP A 132 -18.67 4.65 8.10
N PRO A 133 -19.30 5.35 9.07
CA PRO A 133 -18.92 6.68 9.60
C PRO A 133 -17.88 6.67 10.72
N GLU A 134 -17.63 5.54 11.38
CA GLU A 134 -16.81 5.55 12.61
C GLU A 134 -15.33 5.78 12.34
N ASN A 135 -14.80 5.28 11.20
CA ASN A 135 -13.39 5.38 10.85
C ASN A 135 -12.45 5.02 12.03
N LYS A 136 -12.82 3.98 12.79
CA LYS A 136 -12.20 3.63 14.06
C LYS A 136 -10.90 2.87 13.83
N LEU A 137 -9.81 3.35 14.45
CA LEU A 137 -8.52 2.66 14.48
C LEU A 137 -8.52 1.52 15.51
N PHE A 138 -8.13 0.34 15.05
CA PHE A 138 -7.70 -0.78 15.90
C PHE A 138 -6.21 -1.00 15.70
N SER A 139 -5.41 -0.86 16.76
CA SER A 139 -3.95 -0.99 16.67
C SER A 139 -3.36 -1.75 17.86
N LYS A 140 -2.19 -2.36 17.63
CA LYS A 140 -1.43 -3.05 18.67
C LYS A 140 0.06 -3.08 18.33
N VAL A 141 0.90 -3.00 19.35
CA VAL A 141 2.32 -3.33 19.24
C VAL A 141 2.49 -4.83 19.44
N LEU A 142 3.00 -5.51 18.42
CA LEU A 142 3.23 -6.94 18.38
C LEU A 142 4.72 -7.25 18.62
N LYS A 143 4.98 -8.36 19.31
CA LYS A 143 6.31 -8.94 19.53
C LYS A 143 6.43 -10.28 18.80
N LYS A 144 7.65 -10.81 18.72
CA LYS A 144 7.93 -12.13 18.13
C LYS A 144 6.94 -13.19 18.64
N GLY A 145 6.30 -13.89 17.69
CA GLY A 145 5.30 -14.93 17.94
C GLY A 145 3.86 -14.41 17.98
N ASP A 146 3.64 -13.10 18.13
CA ASP A 146 2.29 -12.54 18.10
C ASP A 146 1.72 -12.55 16.68
N VAL A 147 0.39 -12.67 16.61
CA VAL A 147 -0.40 -12.74 15.38
C VAL A 147 -1.46 -11.63 15.38
N PHE A 148 -1.72 -11.04 14.21
CA PHE A 148 -2.76 -10.04 14.03
C PHE A 148 -3.44 -10.18 12.67
N THR A 149 -4.75 -9.94 12.62
CA THR A 149 -5.55 -10.12 11.41
C THR A 149 -6.06 -8.77 10.89
N PHE A 150 -5.95 -8.57 9.59
CA PHE A 150 -6.52 -7.45 8.86
C PHE A 150 -7.77 -7.92 8.09
N PRO A 151 -8.96 -7.37 8.40
CA PRO A 151 -10.17 -7.75 7.70
C PRO A 151 -10.13 -7.40 6.21
N PHE A 152 -10.89 -8.16 5.42
CA PHE A 152 -10.97 -8.03 3.97
C PHE A 152 -11.09 -6.56 3.54
N SER A 153 -10.09 -6.10 2.78
CA SER A 153 -10.11 -4.80 2.13
C SER A 153 -10.14 -3.54 3.00
N LEU A 154 -9.87 -3.64 4.31
CA LEU A 154 -9.69 -2.46 5.16
C LEU A 154 -8.31 -1.82 4.97
N ILE A 155 -8.26 -0.50 5.17
CA ILE A 155 -7.00 0.24 5.19
C ILE A 155 -6.24 -0.16 6.45
N HIS A 156 -4.98 -0.56 6.29
CA HIS A 156 -4.11 -0.96 7.38
C HIS A 156 -2.65 -0.58 7.10
N PHE A 157 -1.81 -0.67 8.13
CA PHE A 157 -0.40 -0.26 8.09
C PHE A 157 0.44 -1.06 9.09
N GLN A 158 1.75 -1.00 8.90
CA GLN A 158 2.74 -1.56 9.83
C GLN A 158 3.91 -0.59 10.01
N GLN A 159 4.49 -0.56 11.21
CA GLN A 159 5.70 0.20 11.50
C GLN A 159 6.58 -0.57 12.50
N ASN A 160 7.87 -0.70 12.19
CA ASN A 160 8.84 -1.17 13.18
C ASN A 160 9.06 -0.09 14.25
N VAL A 161 8.63 -0.36 15.47
CA VAL A 161 8.79 0.54 16.63
C VAL A 161 9.89 0.07 17.58
N GLY A 162 10.55 -1.05 17.25
CA GLY A 162 11.74 -1.52 17.94
C GLY A 162 13.00 -0.72 17.58
N HIS A 163 14.07 -0.99 18.32
CA HIS A 163 15.38 -0.40 18.06
C HIS A 163 16.17 -1.15 16.97
N ASP A 164 15.90 -2.44 16.81
CA ASP A 164 16.54 -3.32 15.83
C ASP A 164 15.65 -3.55 14.61
N ASN A 165 16.15 -4.30 13.62
CA ASN A 165 15.35 -4.76 12.50
C ASN A 165 14.18 -5.64 12.96
N ALA A 166 13.11 -5.64 12.19
CA ALA A 166 11.96 -6.51 12.41
C ALA A 166 11.63 -7.30 11.15
N VAL A 167 11.01 -8.47 11.34
CA VAL A 167 10.57 -9.35 10.25
C VAL A 167 9.17 -9.85 10.56
N THR A 168 8.29 -9.75 9.57
CA THR A 168 6.95 -10.34 9.63
C THR A 168 6.73 -11.26 8.45
N ILE A 169 5.86 -12.25 8.63
CA ILE A 169 5.31 -13.05 7.55
C ILE A 169 3.79 -12.99 7.64
N ALA A 170 3.12 -12.85 6.51
CA ALA A 170 1.67 -12.86 6.44
C ALA A 170 1.16 -13.81 5.37
N PHE A 171 -0.08 -14.22 5.53
CA PHE A 171 -0.82 -15.04 4.58
C PHE A 171 -2.10 -14.31 4.20
N LEU A 172 -2.45 -14.36 2.92
CA LEU A 172 -3.60 -13.66 2.38
C LEU A 172 -4.57 -14.65 1.77
N SER A 173 -5.87 -14.36 1.90
CA SER A 173 -6.96 -15.21 1.42
C SER A 173 -7.26 -15.04 -0.08
N SER A 174 -6.22 -14.93 -0.91
CA SER A 174 -6.32 -14.88 -2.38
C SER A 174 -4.98 -15.23 -3.02
N GLN A 175 -5.00 -15.91 -4.16
CA GLN A 175 -3.80 -16.14 -4.97
C GLN A 175 -3.20 -14.82 -5.53
N ASN A 176 -4.04 -13.80 -5.68
CA ASN A 176 -3.67 -12.45 -6.10
C ASN A 176 -4.44 -11.39 -5.29
N PRO A 177 -3.98 -11.06 -4.08
CA PRO A 177 -4.65 -10.11 -3.18
C PRO A 177 -4.82 -8.70 -3.77
N GLY A 178 -3.87 -8.31 -4.62
CA GLY A 178 -3.66 -6.93 -5.06
C GLY A 178 -3.20 -6.02 -3.92
N VAL A 179 -2.68 -4.84 -4.24
CA VAL A 179 -2.28 -3.84 -3.25
C VAL A 179 -2.70 -2.47 -3.76
N ILE A 180 -3.37 -1.70 -2.90
CA ILE A 180 -3.68 -0.29 -3.16
C ILE A 180 -2.98 0.54 -2.07
N PRO A 181 -1.76 1.04 -2.32
CA PRO A 181 -1.14 2.02 -1.44
C PRO A 181 -1.91 3.33 -1.55
N ILE A 182 -2.41 3.84 -0.42
CA ILE A 182 -3.38 4.94 -0.43
C ILE A 182 -2.76 6.22 -1.00
N ALA A 183 -1.60 6.63 -0.47
CA ALA A 183 -0.93 7.85 -0.94
C ALA A 183 -0.57 7.78 -2.43
N ASN A 184 0.04 6.68 -2.89
CA ASN A 184 0.42 6.53 -4.30
C ASN A 184 -0.79 6.50 -5.22
N THR A 185 -1.91 5.91 -4.80
CA THR A 185 -3.11 5.84 -5.63
C THR A 185 -3.82 7.19 -5.71
N VAL A 186 -3.81 7.97 -4.63
CA VAL A 186 -4.47 9.29 -4.59
C VAL A 186 -3.61 10.36 -5.28
N PHE A 187 -2.31 10.40 -4.99
CA PHE A 187 -1.42 11.47 -5.45
C PHE A 187 -0.50 11.08 -6.60
N GLY A 188 -0.33 9.79 -6.89
CA GLY A 188 0.61 9.27 -7.90
C GLY A 188 -0.04 8.48 -9.03
N SER A 189 -1.37 8.55 -9.19
CA SER A 189 -2.06 7.83 -10.26
C SER A 189 -1.64 8.33 -11.65
N ASN A 190 -1.77 7.45 -12.65
CA ASN A 190 -1.54 7.78 -14.05
C ASN A 190 -2.72 7.32 -14.92
N PRO A 191 -3.50 8.24 -15.53
CA PRO A 191 -3.39 9.69 -15.39
C PRO A 191 -3.68 10.16 -13.96
N SER A 192 -3.17 11.34 -13.59
CA SER A 192 -3.36 11.91 -12.25
C SER A 192 -4.81 12.29 -11.99
N ILE A 193 -5.28 12.12 -10.75
CA ILE A 193 -6.56 12.67 -10.30
C ILE A 193 -6.51 14.19 -10.43
N ASN A 194 -7.63 14.80 -10.80
CA ASN A 194 -7.73 16.25 -10.95
C ASN A 194 -7.40 16.97 -9.63
N ASP A 195 -6.47 17.92 -9.68
CA ASP A 195 -5.95 18.58 -8.47
C ASP A 195 -7.03 19.41 -7.76
N ASP A 196 -7.94 20.07 -8.48
CA ASP A 196 -9.06 20.81 -7.88
C ASP A 196 -10.04 19.87 -7.15
N LEU A 197 -10.24 18.66 -7.67
CA LEU A 197 -11.03 17.62 -7.01
C LEU A 197 -10.36 17.16 -5.72
N LEU A 198 -9.05 16.87 -5.75
CA LEU A 198 -8.30 16.48 -4.55
C LEU A 198 -8.33 17.60 -3.50
N ALA A 199 -8.05 18.83 -3.91
CA ALA A 199 -8.08 20.01 -3.04
C ALA A 199 -9.44 20.15 -2.33
N LYS A 200 -10.54 20.02 -3.08
CA LYS A 200 -11.89 20.08 -2.50
C LYS A 200 -12.15 18.92 -1.54
N ALA A 201 -11.80 17.69 -1.92
CA ALA A 201 -12.03 16.51 -1.12
C ALA A 201 -11.27 16.54 0.23
N PHE A 202 -9.99 16.95 0.21
CA PHE A 202 -9.17 17.02 1.42
C PHE A 202 -9.55 18.19 2.34
N ARG A 203 -10.00 19.33 1.79
CA ARG A 203 -10.47 20.46 2.61
C ARG A 203 -11.66 20.10 3.49
N ASP A 204 -12.64 19.43 2.90
CA ASP A 204 -13.90 19.11 3.57
C ASP A 204 -13.75 17.91 4.54
N SER A 205 -12.87 16.96 4.22
CA SER A 205 -12.63 15.76 5.06
C SER A 205 -11.72 16.03 6.27
N ILE A 206 -10.78 16.97 6.17
CA ILE A 206 -9.86 17.31 7.27
C ILE A 206 -10.47 18.39 8.19
N SER A 207 -11.39 19.25 7.73
CA SER A 207 -11.93 20.33 8.57
C SER A 207 -12.69 19.92 9.85
N PRO A 208 -13.51 18.85 9.91
CA PRO A 208 -14.35 18.60 11.08
C PRO A 208 -13.61 17.94 12.27
N HIS A 209 -12.42 17.37 12.08
CA HIS A 209 -11.66 16.69 13.15
C HIS A 209 -10.52 17.51 13.77
N TYR A 210 -10.20 18.67 13.20
CA TYR A 210 -9.02 19.44 13.61
C TYR A 210 -9.44 20.86 14.04
N SER A 211 -9.63 21.03 15.35
CA SER A 211 -9.83 22.35 15.97
C SER A 211 -8.53 23.14 16.20
N ASN A 212 -7.37 22.57 15.86
CA ASN A 212 -6.08 23.25 16.00
C ASN A 212 -5.73 24.02 14.71
N SER A 213 -5.32 25.27 14.89
CA SER A 213 -5.08 26.27 13.85
C SER A 213 -4.02 25.88 12.81
N GLU A 214 -3.08 25.00 13.14
CA GLU A 214 -1.94 24.62 12.28
C GLU A 214 -2.35 23.79 11.04
N CYS A 215 -3.32 22.88 11.15
CA CYS A 215 -3.78 22.09 9.99
C CYS A 215 -4.75 22.87 9.08
N LYS A 216 -5.39 23.91 9.62
CA LYS A 216 -6.24 24.81 8.83
C LYS A 216 -5.39 25.63 7.85
N GLU A 217 -4.16 25.98 8.25
CA GLU A 217 -3.15 26.57 7.37
C GLU A 217 -2.58 25.56 6.38
N LEU A 218 -2.30 24.31 6.76
CA LEU A 218 -1.83 23.27 5.81
C LEU A 218 -2.85 22.97 4.71
N GLY A 219 -4.14 22.85 5.05
CA GLY A 219 -5.20 22.70 4.05
C GLY A 219 -5.39 23.94 3.17
N GLN A 220 -4.99 25.13 3.65
CA GLN A 220 -5.00 26.37 2.87
C GLN A 220 -3.69 26.59 2.09
N SER A 221 -2.57 25.97 2.47
CA SER A 221 -1.26 26.09 1.82
C SER A 221 -1.05 25.02 0.75
N PHE A 222 -1.60 23.81 0.91
CA PHE A 222 -1.52 22.75 -0.10
C PHE A 222 -2.31 23.06 -1.38
N ILE A 223 -3.39 23.84 -1.25
CA ILE A 223 -4.40 24.05 -2.32
C ILE A 223 -3.97 25.07 -3.39
N PRO A 224 -3.29 26.19 -3.06
CA PRO A 224 -2.78 27.13 -4.06
C PRO A 224 -1.45 26.69 -4.68
N ASP A 225 -0.56 26.03 -3.92
CA ASP A 225 0.86 25.92 -4.28
C ASP A 225 1.13 24.86 -5.38
N LEU A 226 0.31 23.81 -5.49
CA LEU A 226 0.43 22.81 -6.56
C LEU A 226 -0.20 23.26 -7.89
N ARG A 227 -1.11 24.24 -7.84
CA ARG A 227 -1.81 24.75 -9.03
C ARG A 227 -0.89 25.61 -9.91
N ASP A 228 0.05 26.31 -9.28
CA ASP A 228 0.91 27.32 -9.91
C ASP A 228 2.36 26.84 -10.13
N LYS A 229 2.71 25.60 -9.75
CA LYS A 229 4.10 25.08 -9.80
C LYS A 229 4.22 23.68 -10.42
N PRO A 230 4.26 23.60 -11.77
CA PRO A 230 4.33 22.32 -12.49
C PRO A 230 5.57 21.48 -12.18
N GLN A 231 6.69 22.12 -11.82
CA GLN A 231 7.97 21.45 -11.58
C GLN A 231 8.00 20.71 -10.23
N GLU A 232 7.46 21.33 -9.16
CA GLU A 232 7.37 20.71 -7.83
C GLU A 232 6.41 19.50 -7.85
N ARG A 233 5.37 19.55 -8.69
CA ARG A 233 4.47 18.43 -8.98
C ARG A 233 5.20 17.28 -9.67
N GLU A 234 6.06 17.57 -10.66
CA GLU A 234 6.89 16.54 -11.30
C GLU A 234 7.88 15.90 -10.32
N ASP A 235 8.45 16.68 -9.40
CA ASP A 235 9.42 16.18 -8.42
C ASP A 235 8.75 15.33 -7.32
N LEU A 236 7.53 15.67 -6.89
CA LEU A 236 6.71 14.83 -6.02
C LEU A 236 6.31 13.52 -6.74
N HIS A 237 5.87 13.60 -8.00
CA HIS A 237 5.58 12.42 -8.83
C HIS A 237 6.81 11.54 -9.04
N ARG A 238 7.99 12.14 -9.16
CA ARG A 238 9.27 11.41 -9.31
C ARG A 238 9.69 10.75 -7.99
N SER A 239 9.42 11.37 -6.85
CA SER A 239 9.74 10.84 -5.52
C SER A 239 8.79 9.74 -5.06
N LEU A 240 7.52 9.77 -5.52
CA LEU A 240 6.50 8.76 -5.21
C LEU A 240 6.52 7.54 -6.15
N LYS A 241 7.26 7.61 -7.26
CA LYS A 241 7.49 6.46 -8.15
C LYS A 241 8.47 5.48 -7.48
N MET A 242 7.93 4.42 -6.90
CA MET A 242 8.68 3.16 -6.83
C MET A 242 8.81 2.61 -8.24
N LEU A 243 10.05 2.39 -8.70
CA LEU A 243 10.28 1.62 -9.91
C LEU A 243 9.77 0.18 -9.70
N PRO A 244 9.22 -0.48 -10.73
CA PRO A 244 8.69 -1.85 -10.63
C PRO A 244 9.71 -2.87 -10.08
N ASP A 245 11.00 -2.59 -10.20
CA ASP A 245 12.09 -3.55 -9.95
C ASP A 245 13.03 -3.17 -8.80
N GLY A 246 12.68 -2.21 -7.94
CA GLY A 246 13.44 -1.97 -6.70
C GLY A 246 14.84 -1.35 -6.83
N GLU A 247 15.19 -0.72 -7.96
CA GLU A 247 16.39 0.13 -8.06
C GLU A 247 16.05 1.62 -7.93
N LEU A 248 16.91 2.37 -7.22
CA LEU A 248 16.82 3.82 -7.03
C LEU A 248 17.89 4.50 -7.90
N ASN A 249 17.53 5.61 -8.55
CA ASN A 249 18.46 6.53 -9.18
C ASN A 249 19.27 7.24 -8.08
N THR A 250 20.51 6.82 -7.88
CA THR A 250 21.44 7.38 -6.89
C THR A 250 22.02 8.69 -7.40
N GLN A 251 21.66 9.84 -6.82
CA GLN A 251 22.50 11.02 -7.02
C GLN A 251 22.91 11.79 -5.76
N TYR A 252 22.34 11.56 -4.58
CA TYR A 252 22.88 12.20 -3.36
C TYR A 252 22.90 11.25 -2.17
N GLY A 253 24.12 10.91 -1.77
CA GLY A 253 24.47 10.15 -0.57
C GLY A 253 24.52 11.04 0.69
N PRO A 254 24.87 10.42 1.84
CA PRO A 254 24.33 10.76 3.15
C PRO A 254 25.24 11.69 3.93
N ASP A 255 24.66 12.52 4.81
CA ASP A 255 25.36 12.93 6.02
C ASP A 255 24.40 13.34 7.14
N VAL A 256 24.92 13.16 8.36
CA VAL A 256 24.44 13.64 9.68
C VAL A 256 23.56 12.69 10.51
N MET A 257 24.24 11.97 11.41
CA MET A 257 23.71 11.40 12.65
C MET A 257 23.67 12.42 13.80
N GLY A 258 22.67 12.34 14.70
CA GLY A 258 22.74 13.00 16.02
C GLY A 258 21.46 13.01 16.90
N LYS A 259 21.45 12.11 17.90
CA LYS A 259 20.89 12.14 19.28
C LYS A 259 19.45 12.62 19.66
N ASP A 260 18.80 11.69 20.39
CA ASP A 260 17.90 11.73 21.56
C ASP A 260 16.50 12.42 21.63
N GLN A 261 15.58 11.59 22.17
CA GLN A 261 14.32 11.79 22.92
C GLN A 261 13.35 12.95 22.63
N GLN A 262 12.26 12.64 21.91
CA GLN A 262 10.86 12.85 22.36
C GLN A 262 9.91 12.25 21.31
N ASN A 263 9.15 11.24 21.71
CA ASN A 263 8.12 10.59 20.91
C ASN A 263 6.92 11.54 20.76
N ASP A 264 6.31 11.52 19.57
CA ASP A 264 5.18 12.34 19.05
C ASP A 264 5.52 13.57 18.19
N GLY A 265 6.77 14.05 18.18
CA GLY A 265 7.22 15.16 17.31
C GLY A 265 7.93 14.77 16.00
N LYS A 266 8.27 13.47 15.81
CA LYS A 266 9.20 13.05 14.73
C LYS A 266 8.58 12.87 13.35
N ILE A 267 7.27 12.58 13.25
CA ILE A 267 6.57 12.58 11.96
C ILE A 267 6.43 14.03 11.46
N TRP A 268 6.12 14.94 12.37
CA TRP A 268 6.11 16.38 12.12
C TRP A 268 7.48 16.91 11.71
N ARG A 269 8.57 16.48 12.36
CA ARG A 269 9.92 16.92 11.98
C ARG A 269 10.38 16.46 10.60
N ILE A 270 9.95 15.29 10.11
CA ILE A 270 10.28 14.83 8.75
C ILE A 270 9.48 15.59 7.68
N ILE A 271 8.22 15.92 8.00
CA ILE A 271 7.35 16.75 7.15
C ILE A 271 7.85 18.21 7.15
N GLU A 272 8.19 18.76 8.32
CA GLU A 272 8.80 20.09 8.48
C GLU A 272 10.19 20.17 7.88
N GLU A 273 11.08 19.17 8.05
CA GLU A 273 12.42 19.16 7.43
C GLU A 273 12.32 19.07 5.90
N SER A 274 11.30 18.39 5.38
CA SER A 274 11.00 18.35 3.94
C SER A 274 10.41 19.68 3.42
N LEU A 275 9.62 20.37 4.25
CA LEU A 275 9.06 21.70 3.95
C LEU A 275 10.08 22.84 4.16
N GLU A 276 11.02 22.71 5.10
CA GLU A 276 12.10 23.67 5.32
C GLU A 276 13.18 23.56 4.24
N HIS A 277 13.46 22.36 3.72
CA HIS A 277 14.32 22.21 2.55
C HIS A 277 13.76 22.95 1.32
N SER A 278 12.43 22.99 1.16
CA SER A 278 11.80 23.76 0.08
C SER A 278 11.79 25.27 0.37
N LYS A 279 11.61 25.70 1.63
CA LYS A 279 11.72 27.11 2.05
C LYS A 279 13.14 27.68 1.91
N ALA A 280 14.17 26.92 2.29
CA ALA A 280 15.58 27.33 2.16
C ALA A 280 16.00 27.44 0.68
N HIS A 281 15.41 26.63 -0.19
CA HIS A 281 15.55 26.75 -1.65
C HIS A 281 14.84 28.02 -2.16
N TRP A 282 13.68 28.37 -1.60
CA TRP A 282 12.92 29.59 -1.86
C TRP A 282 13.72 30.86 -1.51
N GLU A 283 14.29 30.97 -0.30
CA GLU A 283 15.06 32.17 0.10
C GLU A 283 16.30 32.42 -0.78
N LYS A 284 16.95 31.35 -1.25
CA LYS A 284 18.10 31.41 -2.14
C LYS A 284 17.71 31.87 -3.56
N ILE A 285 16.55 31.44 -4.05
CA ILE A 285 15.97 31.92 -5.32
C ILE A 285 15.54 33.39 -5.21
N ASN A 286 14.96 33.80 -4.07
CA ASN A 286 14.54 35.18 -3.84
C ASN A 286 15.71 36.17 -3.75
N GLN A 287 16.84 35.76 -3.14
CA GLN A 287 18.07 36.55 -3.13
C GLN A 287 18.70 36.67 -4.53
N LEU A 288 18.57 35.65 -5.38
CA LEU A 288 19.07 35.67 -6.75
C LEU A 288 18.15 36.49 -7.68
N ALA A 289 16.84 36.47 -7.46
CA ALA A 289 15.86 37.27 -8.20
C ALA A 289 15.95 38.77 -7.88
N ASN A 290 16.22 39.15 -6.63
CA ASN A 290 16.41 40.56 -6.25
C ASN A 290 17.74 41.16 -6.74
N LYS A 291 18.75 40.34 -7.05
CA LYS A 291 20.03 40.80 -7.63
C LYS A 291 19.99 41.02 -9.15
N SER A 292 19.03 40.44 -9.85
CA SER A 292 18.96 40.47 -11.32
C SER A 292 17.97 41.50 -11.90
N GLY A 293 17.24 42.24 -11.04
CA GLY A 293 16.43 43.40 -11.46
C GLY A 293 15.21 43.05 -12.33
N PHE A 294 14.79 41.79 -12.37
CA PHE A 294 13.62 41.36 -13.12
C PHE A 294 12.39 41.39 -12.21
N LEU A 295 11.60 42.46 -12.36
CA LEU A 295 10.15 42.60 -12.17
C LEU A 295 9.82 44.04 -11.72
N LYS A 296 9.92 44.98 -12.67
CA LYS A 296 9.07 46.17 -12.67
C LYS A 296 7.86 45.88 -13.55
N LYS A 297 6.69 46.02 -12.91
CA LYS A 297 5.31 45.89 -13.40
C LYS A 297 4.78 44.47 -13.52
#